data_AF-A0A5J4JXU7-F1
#
_entry.id   AF-A0A5J4JXU7-F1
#
_cell.length_a   1.000
_cell.length_b   1.000
_cell.length_c   1.000
_cell.angle_alpha   90.00
_cell.angle_beta   90.00
_cell.angle_gamma   90.00
#
_symmetry.space_group_name_H-M   'P 1'
#
loop_
_entity.id
_entity.type
_entity.pdbx_description
1 polymer ?
#
loop_
_entity_poly.entity_id
_entity_poly.type
_entity_poly.pdbx_seq_one_letter_code
_entity_poly.pdbx_strand_id
1 'polypeptide(L)'
;MLVEEAGASLFRGLRTRLTLWYCGVLGAALILFGVALYFGANYFLLQPLEDSAQQHARMHAEQWLAGHLDRACASSMPGNPFPAPGKEGPVMEWVLCFDAQGHPLIGSDDQLPPGLISGSLVQQAVQQGNASDIVDGGHSFGAIYRYAVAVPSSDGSAVSGVVLVGESIQAQENALSLLLILLLCLGALSLLGAGVGGLFLANRALAPARLAWANQQRFIADASHELRTPLTLLRADAEVLLRSRERLQGEDAALLDDIVTETNHLAAIANNLLTLARLDSGQLHREHEVIHLATLAHHGARRIRALAVQRAIRVEEEHHDQPYVIGDPLLLEQAILVLLDNALKYNRQGGSVLIRTLERDGRAILEVCDTGIGIPPEHLPHLGERFYRVDKARSREAGGTGLGLSIARSIARLHRGQLTLTSVPDQGTVATLSLPLARSAGFETLQHRPALRKAAAPDQRLGARETGLSR
;
A
#
# COMPACT_ATOMS: atom_id res chain seq x y z
N MET A 1 18.68 7.31 11.89
CA MET A 1 17.30 7.69 11.55
C MET A 1 16.85 7.17 10.18
N LEU A 2 17.52 7.45 9.06
CA LEU A 2 17.00 7.07 7.72
C LEU A 2 17.06 5.55 7.37
N VAL A 3 17.95 4.78 8.01
CA VAL A 3 18.04 3.30 7.87
C VAL A 3 16.86 2.59 8.55
N GLU A 4 16.40 3.19 9.65
CA GLU A 4 15.15 2.81 10.29
C GLU A 4 14.00 2.98 9.30
N GLU A 5 14.01 4.00 8.43
CA GLU A 5 12.87 4.36 7.58
C GLU A 5 12.61 3.40 6.41
N ALA A 6 13.64 2.84 5.76
CA ALA A 6 13.50 1.95 4.59
C ALA A 6 13.15 0.51 4.98
N GLY A 7 13.79 -0.04 6.02
CA GLY A 7 13.32 -1.28 6.66
C GLY A 7 11.93 -1.07 7.24
N ALA A 8 11.70 0.05 7.94
CA ALA A 8 10.37 0.35 8.45
C ALA A 8 9.33 0.58 7.35
N SER A 9 9.65 0.98 6.12
CA SER A 9 8.63 1.18 5.07
C SER A 9 8.12 -0.17 4.53
N LEU A 10 9.01 -1.14 4.33
CA LEU A 10 8.64 -2.48 3.87
C LEU A 10 7.87 -3.25 4.96
N PHE A 11 8.33 -3.17 6.21
CA PHE A 11 7.60 -3.73 7.36
C PHE A 11 6.32 -2.94 7.71
N ARG A 12 6.27 -1.62 7.47
CA ARG A 12 5.03 -0.82 7.57
C ARG A 12 4.02 -1.28 6.52
N GLY A 13 4.44 -1.52 5.28
CA GLY A 13 3.57 -2.00 4.20
C GLY A 13 3.01 -3.40 4.45
N LEU A 14 3.82 -4.31 5.02
CA LEU A 14 3.34 -5.63 5.40
C LEU A 14 2.33 -5.54 6.56
N ARG A 15 2.63 -4.71 7.57
CA ARG A 15 1.76 -4.46 8.73
C ARG A 15 0.42 -3.87 8.31
N THR A 16 0.41 -2.83 7.49
CA THR A 16 -0.83 -2.19 7.05
C THR A 16 -1.67 -3.14 6.21
N ARG A 17 -1.07 -3.94 5.31
CA ARG A 17 -1.82 -4.94 4.52
C ARG A 17 -2.47 -6.01 5.39
N LEU A 18 -1.74 -6.57 6.36
CA LEU A 18 -2.28 -7.56 7.30
C LEU A 18 -3.39 -6.97 8.15
N THR A 19 -3.18 -5.79 8.75
CA THR A 19 -4.22 -5.13 9.57
C THR A 19 -5.46 -4.77 8.74
N LEU A 20 -5.28 -4.25 7.52
CA LEU A 20 -6.39 -3.94 6.61
C LEU A 20 -7.16 -5.18 6.20
N TRP A 21 -6.47 -6.30 5.94
CA TRP A 21 -7.13 -7.56 5.60
C TRP A 21 -7.97 -8.09 6.77
N TYR A 22 -7.42 -8.14 7.98
CA TYR A 22 -8.16 -8.57 9.16
C TYR A 22 -9.33 -7.64 9.51
N CYS A 23 -9.14 -6.32 9.42
CA CYS A 23 -10.22 -5.35 9.62
C CYS A 23 -11.30 -5.48 8.54
N GLY A 24 -10.91 -5.74 7.29
CA GLY A 24 -11.83 -5.96 6.18
C GLY A 24 -12.69 -7.21 6.36
N VAL A 25 -12.07 -8.34 6.72
CA VAL A 25 -12.79 -9.60 7.01
C VAL A 25 -13.73 -9.43 8.19
N LEU A 26 -13.29 -8.80 9.28
CA LEU A 26 -14.14 -8.53 10.45
C LEU A 26 -15.30 -7.60 10.08
N GLY A 27 -15.03 -6.52 9.33
CA GLY A 27 -16.06 -5.59 8.86
C GLY A 27 -17.13 -6.29 8.01
N ALA A 28 -16.72 -7.15 7.08
CA ALA A 28 -17.65 -7.94 6.27
C ALA A 28 -18.51 -8.88 7.13
N ALA A 29 -17.91 -9.55 8.11
CA ALA A 29 -18.64 -10.42 9.04
C ALA A 29 -19.64 -9.64 9.91
N LEU A 30 -19.26 -8.47 10.41
CA LEU A 30 -20.13 -7.61 11.22
C LEU A 30 -21.31 -7.06 10.40
N ILE A 31 -21.08 -6.67 9.14
CA ILE A 31 -22.15 -6.23 8.24
C ILE A 31 -23.12 -7.38 7.97
N LEU A 32 -22.62 -8.57 7.63
CA LEU A 32 -23.45 -9.73 7.36
C LEU A 32 -24.29 -10.12 8.58
N PHE A 33 -23.68 -10.14 9.77
CA PHE A 33 -24.38 -10.39 11.03
C PHE A 33 -25.42 -9.31 11.35
N GLY A 34 -25.08 -8.03 11.18
CA GLY A 34 -25.98 -6.91 11.43
C GLY A 34 -27.20 -6.90 10.51
N VAL A 35 -27.00 -7.19 9.21
CA VAL A 35 -28.08 -7.34 8.23
C VAL A 35 -29.00 -8.49 8.62
N ALA A 36 -28.45 -9.67 8.90
CA ALA A 36 -29.23 -10.84 9.30
C ALA A 36 -30.04 -10.57 10.57
N LEU A 37 -29.44 -9.93 11.58
CA LEU A 37 -30.10 -9.61 12.84
C LEU A 37 -31.20 -8.56 12.65
N TYR A 38 -30.95 -7.50 11.87
CA TYR A 38 -31.94 -6.44 11.63
C TYR A 38 -33.16 -6.96 10.87
N PHE A 39 -32.96 -7.65 9.74
CA PHE A 39 -34.07 -8.22 8.98
C PHE A 39 -34.80 -9.31 9.76
N GLY A 40 -34.07 -10.13 10.53
CA GLY A 40 -34.67 -11.11 11.43
C GLY A 40 -35.55 -10.45 12.49
N ALA A 41 -35.05 -9.42 13.18
CA ALA A 41 -35.83 -8.67 14.16
C ALA A 41 -37.05 -7.98 13.53
N ASN A 42 -36.89 -7.37 12.36
CA ASN A 42 -37.97 -6.75 11.62
C ASN A 42 -39.09 -7.74 11.30
N TYR A 43 -38.72 -8.92 10.80
CA TYR A 43 -39.66 -10.01 10.51
C TYR A 43 -40.38 -10.49 11.78
N PHE A 44 -39.64 -10.78 12.87
CA PHE A 44 -40.22 -11.26 14.13
C PHE A 44 -41.08 -10.22 14.86
N LEU A 45 -40.82 -8.93 14.69
CA LEU A 45 -41.57 -7.85 15.36
C LEU A 45 -42.83 -7.42 14.60
N LEU A 46 -42.80 -7.42 13.26
CA LEU A 46 -43.93 -6.96 12.43
C LEU A 46 -44.92 -8.07 12.09
N GLN A 47 -44.44 -9.30 11.81
CA GLN A 47 -45.33 -10.38 11.35
C GLN A 47 -46.49 -10.68 12.33
N PRO A 48 -46.27 -10.78 13.67
CA PRO A 48 -47.38 -11.04 14.59
C PRO A 48 -48.41 -9.90 14.64
N LEU A 49 -47.98 -8.67 14.37
CA LEU A 49 -48.84 -7.49 14.35
C LEU A 49 -49.70 -7.47 13.09
N GLU A 50 -49.11 -7.77 11.93
CA GLU A 50 -49.86 -7.93 10.68
C GLU A 50 -50.91 -9.05 10.80
N ASP A 51 -50.52 -10.20 11.36
CA ASP A 51 -51.42 -11.35 11.56
C ASP A 51 -52.58 -11.00 12.53
N SER A 52 -52.29 -10.27 13.61
CA SER A 52 -53.30 -9.85 14.59
C SER A 52 -54.30 -8.85 14.02
N ALA A 53 -53.82 -7.80 13.34
CA ALA A 53 -54.65 -6.80 12.68
C ALA A 53 -55.57 -7.42 11.61
N GLN A 54 -55.06 -8.39 10.84
CA GLN A 54 -55.85 -9.16 9.88
C GLN A 54 -56.96 -9.96 10.54
N GLN A 55 -56.64 -10.66 11.63
CA GLN A 55 -57.59 -11.49 12.36
C GLN A 55 -58.69 -10.62 13.00
N HIS A 56 -58.34 -9.48 13.57
CA HIS A 56 -59.29 -8.56 14.17
C HIS A 56 -60.19 -7.90 13.13
N ALA A 57 -59.64 -7.43 12.00
CA ALA A 57 -60.44 -6.85 10.93
C ALA A 57 -61.50 -7.83 10.39
N ARG A 58 -61.14 -9.12 10.25
CA ARG A 58 -62.10 -10.17 9.87
C ARG A 58 -63.17 -10.39 10.92
N MET A 59 -62.80 -10.40 12.20
CA MET A 59 -63.78 -10.52 13.30
C MET A 59 -64.80 -9.37 13.26
N HIS A 60 -64.35 -8.13 13.08
CA HIS A 60 -65.22 -6.97 12.94
C HIS A 60 -66.11 -7.04 11.69
N ALA A 61 -65.58 -7.53 10.56
CA ALA A 61 -66.37 -7.77 9.35
C ALA A 61 -67.47 -8.83 9.57
N GLU A 62 -67.17 -9.91 10.29
CA GLU A 62 -68.17 -10.94 10.66
C GLU A 62 -69.26 -10.39 11.58
N GLN A 63 -68.91 -9.52 12.55
CA GLN A 63 -69.88 -8.84 13.40
C GLN A 63 -70.81 -7.90 12.61
N TRP A 64 -70.28 -7.21 11.59
CA TRP A 64 -71.09 -6.41 10.67
C TRP A 64 -72.09 -7.30 9.94
N LEU A 65 -71.62 -8.40 9.35
CA LEU A 65 -72.49 -9.36 8.64
C LEU A 65 -73.57 -9.97 9.53
N ALA A 66 -73.27 -10.15 10.83
CA ALA A 66 -74.24 -10.61 11.83
C ALA A 66 -75.30 -9.55 12.22
N GLY A 67 -75.23 -8.35 11.65
CA GLY A 67 -76.19 -7.25 11.91
C GLY A 67 -75.86 -6.39 13.12
N HIS A 68 -74.66 -6.53 13.70
CA HIS A 68 -74.19 -5.76 14.86
C HIS A 68 -73.24 -4.64 14.45
N LEU A 69 -73.72 -3.67 13.65
CA LEU A 69 -72.90 -2.57 13.12
C LEU A 69 -72.31 -1.68 14.24
N ASP A 70 -73.04 -1.52 15.34
CA ASP A 70 -72.59 -0.79 16.53
C ASP A 70 -71.37 -1.43 17.19
N ARG A 71 -71.30 -2.77 17.21
CA ARG A 71 -70.15 -3.53 17.75
C ARG A 71 -69.02 -3.65 16.75
N ALA A 72 -69.36 -3.89 15.49
CA ALA A 72 -68.40 -4.00 14.40
C ALA A 72 -67.56 -2.74 14.22
N CYS A 73 -68.16 -1.57 14.47
CA CYS A 73 -67.55 -0.26 14.28
C CYS A 73 -67.20 0.44 15.60
N ALA A 74 -67.26 -0.28 16.73
CA ALA A 74 -66.81 0.25 18.00
C ALA A 74 -65.27 0.21 18.05
N SER A 75 -64.65 1.37 18.25
CA SER A 75 -63.24 1.44 18.61
C SER A 75 -63.06 1.03 20.07
N SER A 76 -62.09 0.15 20.33
CA SER A 76 -61.67 -0.19 21.68
C SER A 76 -60.81 0.95 22.24
N MET A 77 -61.43 2.04 22.70
CA MET A 77 -60.68 3.10 23.39
C MET A 77 -60.08 2.54 24.71
N PRO A 78 -58.82 2.81 25.05
CA PRO A 78 -58.15 2.14 26.15
C PRO A 78 -58.74 2.53 27.51
N GLY A 79 -59.03 1.53 28.34
CA GLY A 79 -59.00 1.68 29.78
C GLY A 79 -57.57 1.46 30.29
N ASN A 80 -56.94 2.51 30.83
CA ASN A 80 -55.62 2.54 31.48
C ASN A 80 -54.41 2.00 30.64
N PRO A 81 -53.52 2.87 30.11
CA PRO A 81 -52.40 2.49 29.24
C PRO A 81 -51.27 1.68 29.92
N PHE A 82 -51.36 1.43 31.24
CA PHE A 82 -50.44 0.57 31.98
C PHE A 82 -51.22 -0.54 32.71
N PRO A 83 -51.43 -1.72 32.09
CA PRO A 83 -51.97 -2.87 32.81
C PRO A 83 -50.99 -3.35 33.88
N ALA A 84 -51.51 -3.92 34.97
CA ALA A 84 -50.67 -4.61 35.95
C ALA A 84 -49.90 -5.77 35.27
N PRO A 85 -48.67 -6.08 35.71
CA PRO A 85 -47.86 -7.16 35.12
C PRO A 85 -48.64 -8.48 35.15
N GLY A 86 -48.79 -9.12 33.98
CA GLY A 86 -49.56 -10.35 33.81
C GLY A 86 -51.00 -10.16 33.27
N LYS A 87 -51.42 -8.94 32.93
CA LYS A 87 -52.63 -8.68 32.15
C LYS A 87 -52.26 -8.08 30.79
N GLU A 88 -52.85 -8.61 29.72
CA GLU A 88 -52.79 -7.99 28.39
C GLU A 88 -53.33 -6.57 28.50
N GLY A 89 -52.50 -5.59 28.10
CA GLY A 89 -52.92 -4.19 28.04
C GLY A 89 -53.88 -3.98 26.89
N PRO A 90 -54.71 -2.92 26.94
CA PRO A 90 -55.52 -2.57 25.78
C PRO A 90 -54.57 -2.30 24.60
N VAL A 91 -54.71 -3.09 23.54
CA VAL A 91 -54.11 -2.78 22.25
C VAL A 91 -54.68 -1.42 21.83
N MET A 92 -53.82 -0.46 21.49
CA MET A 92 -54.25 0.81 20.90
C MET A 92 -54.72 0.51 19.47
N GLU A 93 -55.93 -0.04 19.38
CA GLU A 93 -56.56 -0.47 18.14
C GLU A 93 -57.64 0.53 17.76
N TRP A 94 -57.52 1.11 16.56
CA TRP A 94 -58.52 1.98 15.98
C TRP A 94 -59.32 1.21 14.94
N VAL A 95 -60.64 1.15 15.11
CA VAL A 95 -61.55 0.51 14.17
C VAL A 95 -62.43 1.58 13.53
N LEU A 96 -62.47 1.63 12.20
CA LEU A 96 -63.34 2.52 11.43
C LEU A 96 -64.09 1.73 10.37
N CYS A 97 -65.38 2.04 10.22
CA CYS A 97 -66.22 1.48 9.17
C CYS A 97 -66.55 2.55 8.13
N PHE A 98 -66.47 2.17 6.87
CA PHE A 98 -66.77 3.03 5.72
C PHE A 98 -67.85 2.41 4.85
N ASP A 99 -68.67 3.24 4.21
CA ASP A 99 -69.56 2.81 3.14
C ASP A 99 -68.76 2.40 1.87
N ALA A 100 -69.45 1.86 0.87
CA ALA A 100 -68.82 1.46 -0.40
C ALA A 100 -68.24 2.64 -1.20
N GLN A 101 -68.62 3.88 -0.87
CA GLN A 101 -68.14 5.11 -1.48
C GLN A 101 -66.92 5.70 -0.74
N GLY A 102 -66.58 5.17 0.43
CA GLY A 102 -65.47 5.61 1.27
C GLY A 102 -65.82 6.68 2.31
N HIS A 103 -67.10 6.92 2.60
CA HIS A 103 -67.52 7.79 3.70
C HIS A 103 -67.62 7.01 5.03
N PRO A 104 -67.18 7.58 6.15
CA PRO A 104 -67.26 6.91 7.45
C PRO A 104 -68.72 6.75 7.91
N LEU A 105 -69.08 5.55 8.41
CA LEU A 105 -70.44 5.20 8.83
C LEU A 105 -70.77 5.60 10.28
N ILE A 106 -69.76 5.64 11.17
CA ILE A 106 -69.92 6.05 12.58
C ILE A 106 -68.90 7.15 12.90
N GLY A 107 -69.34 8.12 13.70
CA GLY A 107 -68.70 9.41 13.95
C GLY A 107 -67.18 9.36 14.08
N SER A 108 -66.52 10.11 13.20
CA SER A 108 -65.11 10.48 13.35
C SER A 108 -64.97 11.33 14.61
N ASP A 109 -64.59 10.70 15.72
CA ASP A 109 -64.29 11.43 16.95
C ASP A 109 -63.06 12.34 16.74
N ASP A 110 -63.01 13.49 17.40
CA ASP A 110 -61.95 14.52 17.26
C ASP A 110 -60.55 14.02 17.73
N GLN A 111 -60.44 12.76 18.15
CA GLN A 111 -59.21 12.14 18.70
C GLN A 111 -58.57 11.08 17.78
N LEU A 112 -59.01 10.95 16.52
CA LEU A 112 -58.39 10.01 15.59
C LEU A 112 -57.02 10.50 15.09
N PRO A 113 -56.02 9.61 14.94
CA PRO A 113 -54.73 9.97 14.37
C PRO A 113 -54.87 10.56 12.96
N PRO A 114 -54.17 11.67 12.64
CA PRO A 114 -54.10 12.18 11.29
C PRO A 114 -53.57 11.09 10.33
N GLY A 115 -54.13 11.01 9.12
CA GLY A 115 -53.77 9.98 8.15
C GLY A 115 -54.56 8.66 8.25
N LEU A 116 -55.21 8.36 9.38
CA LEU A 116 -55.97 7.13 9.56
C LEU A 116 -57.21 7.06 8.63
N ILE A 117 -57.86 8.19 8.36
CA ILE A 117 -59.11 8.32 7.58
C ILE A 117 -58.84 8.40 6.06
N SER A 118 -57.62 8.14 5.57
CA SER A 118 -57.34 8.29 4.13
C SER A 118 -58.13 7.27 3.28
N GLY A 119 -59.00 7.78 2.40
CA GLY A 119 -59.92 6.95 1.60
C GLY A 119 -59.24 6.08 0.52
N SER A 120 -57.94 6.26 0.26
CA SER A 120 -57.22 5.48 -0.75
C SER A 120 -57.13 4.00 -0.41
N LEU A 121 -56.90 3.67 0.86
CA LEU A 121 -56.82 2.28 1.32
C LEU A 121 -58.20 1.60 1.28
N VAL A 122 -59.25 2.36 1.63
CA VAL A 122 -60.64 1.90 1.58
C VAL A 122 -61.04 1.54 0.15
N GLN A 123 -60.73 2.41 -0.82
CA GLN A 123 -61.01 2.13 -2.23
C GLN A 123 -60.24 0.91 -2.76
N GLN A 124 -58.99 0.73 -2.34
CA GLN A 124 -58.22 -0.48 -2.67
C GLN A 124 -58.87 -1.75 -2.10
N ALA A 125 -59.31 -1.71 -0.84
CA ALA A 125 -60.00 -2.83 -0.21
C ALA A 125 -61.34 -3.16 -0.91
N VAL A 126 -62.13 -2.16 -1.33
CA VAL A 126 -63.36 -2.38 -2.11
C VAL A 126 -63.07 -3.13 -3.42
N GLN A 127 -61.95 -2.83 -4.09
CA GLN A 127 -61.60 -3.44 -5.38
C GLN A 127 -60.94 -4.82 -5.24
N GLN A 128 -60.08 -5.01 -4.24
CA GLN A 128 -59.21 -6.19 -4.09
C GLN A 128 -59.70 -7.16 -3.00
N GLY A 129 -60.72 -6.77 -2.23
CA GLY A 129 -61.24 -7.52 -1.09
C GLY A 129 -60.53 -7.21 0.23
N ASN A 130 -59.24 -6.86 0.18
CA ASN A 130 -58.48 -6.34 1.31
C ASN A 130 -57.33 -5.45 0.83
N ALA A 131 -56.77 -4.64 1.72
CA ALA A 131 -55.58 -3.85 1.48
C ALA A 131 -54.88 -3.49 2.80
N SER A 132 -53.58 -3.24 2.77
CA SER A 132 -52.82 -2.77 3.93
C SER A 132 -51.79 -1.73 3.57
N ASP A 133 -51.52 -0.80 4.48
CA ASP A 133 -50.41 0.15 4.35
C ASP A 133 -49.90 0.63 5.72
N ILE A 134 -48.86 1.48 5.69
CA ILE A 134 -48.33 2.14 6.88
C ILE A 134 -48.45 3.65 6.65
N VAL A 135 -49.01 4.36 7.62
CA VAL A 135 -49.16 5.82 7.59
C VAL A 135 -48.55 6.47 8.82
N ASP A 136 -48.11 7.72 8.67
CA ASP A 136 -47.65 8.53 9.77
C ASP A 136 -48.86 9.15 10.50
N GLY A 137 -49.12 8.68 11.72
CA GLY A 137 -50.13 9.19 12.65
C GLY A 137 -49.76 10.50 13.33
N GLY A 138 -48.64 11.13 12.95
CA GLY A 138 -48.14 12.36 13.52
C GLY A 138 -47.42 12.15 14.86
N HIS A 139 -46.96 13.26 15.48
CA HIS A 139 -46.08 13.23 16.65
C HIS A 139 -46.61 12.45 17.87
N SER A 140 -47.93 12.34 18.02
CA SER A 140 -48.55 11.70 19.20
C SER A 140 -48.82 10.20 19.03
N PHE A 141 -48.93 9.71 17.79
CA PHE A 141 -49.35 8.33 17.50
C PHE A 141 -48.31 7.52 16.72
N GLY A 142 -47.36 8.21 16.06
CA GLY A 142 -46.26 7.57 15.35
C GLY A 142 -46.71 6.83 14.09
N ALA A 143 -45.88 5.91 13.60
CA ALA A 143 -46.26 5.05 12.48
C ALA A 143 -47.41 4.10 12.87
N ILE A 144 -48.42 4.00 12.00
CA ILE A 144 -49.61 3.18 12.17
C ILE A 144 -49.71 2.21 11.01
N TYR A 145 -49.75 0.91 11.31
CA TYR A 145 -50.10 -0.12 10.34
C TYR A 145 -51.62 -0.17 10.21
N ARG A 146 -52.12 -0.16 8.98
CA ARG A 146 -53.55 -0.22 8.68
C ARG A 146 -53.87 -1.44 7.84
N TYR A 147 -54.93 -2.14 8.20
CA TYR A 147 -55.48 -3.24 7.44
C TYR A 147 -56.97 -3.00 7.19
N ALA A 148 -57.37 -3.04 5.92
CA ALA A 148 -58.74 -2.82 5.49
C ALA A 148 -59.30 -4.08 4.81
N VAL A 149 -60.53 -4.46 5.15
CA VAL A 149 -61.23 -5.62 4.58
C VAL A 149 -62.63 -5.21 4.09
N ALA A 150 -62.97 -5.62 2.87
CA ALA A 150 -64.30 -5.39 2.31
C ALA A 150 -65.33 -6.33 2.93
N VAL A 151 -66.48 -5.78 3.30
CA VAL A 151 -67.62 -6.52 3.82
C VAL A 151 -68.61 -6.75 2.68
N PRO A 152 -68.85 -8.00 2.25
CA PRO A 152 -69.81 -8.28 1.19
C PRO A 152 -71.26 -8.01 1.65
N SER A 153 -72.13 -7.75 0.69
CA SER A 153 -73.58 -7.73 0.88
C SER A 153 -74.11 -9.12 1.21
N SER A 154 -75.27 -9.18 1.87
CA SER A 154 -75.94 -10.44 2.26
C SER A 154 -76.32 -11.31 1.05
N ASP A 155 -76.42 -10.70 -0.14
CA ASP A 155 -76.62 -11.38 -1.43
C ASP A 155 -75.31 -11.72 -2.16
N GLY A 156 -74.16 -11.32 -1.61
CA GLY A 156 -72.81 -11.56 -2.16
C GLY A 156 -72.50 -10.81 -3.46
N SER A 157 -73.40 -9.96 -3.95
CA SER A 157 -73.32 -9.36 -5.29
C SER A 157 -72.58 -8.01 -5.31
N ALA A 158 -72.48 -7.35 -4.16
CA ALA A 158 -71.85 -6.04 -3.99
C ALA A 158 -71.10 -5.96 -2.66
N VAL A 159 -70.22 -4.96 -2.52
CA VAL A 159 -69.57 -4.62 -1.24
C VAL A 159 -70.48 -3.68 -0.47
N SER A 160 -70.88 -4.06 0.75
CA SER A 160 -71.68 -3.22 1.65
C SER A 160 -70.87 -2.08 2.27
N GLY A 161 -69.58 -2.30 2.46
CA GLY A 161 -68.66 -1.33 3.04
C GLY A 161 -67.32 -1.94 3.37
N VAL A 162 -66.49 -1.23 4.14
CA VAL A 162 -65.13 -1.65 4.50
C VAL A 162 -64.91 -1.45 6.00
N VAL A 163 -64.29 -2.43 6.64
CA VAL A 163 -63.73 -2.29 7.99
C VAL A 163 -62.24 -2.02 7.88
N LEU A 164 -61.78 -0.95 8.52
CA LEU A 164 -60.38 -0.56 8.64
C LEU A 164 -59.95 -0.69 10.10
N VAL A 165 -58.89 -1.45 10.33
CA VAL A 165 -58.21 -1.59 11.62
C VAL A 165 -56.85 -0.91 11.52
N GLY A 166 -56.51 -0.10 12.51
CA GLY A 166 -55.22 0.56 12.63
C GLY A 166 -54.55 0.23 13.97
N GLU A 167 -53.26 -0.11 13.93
CA GLU A 167 -52.44 -0.38 15.11
C GLU A 167 -51.15 0.45 15.08
N SER A 168 -50.74 1.00 16.23
CA SER A 168 -49.47 1.73 16.33
C SER A 168 -48.28 0.76 16.29
N ILE A 169 -47.37 0.96 15.34
CA ILE A 169 -46.11 0.21 15.21
C ILE A 169 -44.90 0.98 15.75
N GLN A 170 -45.14 2.10 16.44
CA GLN A 170 -44.08 3.00 16.90
C GLN A 170 -43.12 2.32 17.88
N ALA A 171 -43.61 1.42 18.73
CA ALA A 171 -42.76 0.69 19.68
C ALA A 171 -41.76 -0.23 18.96
N GLN A 172 -42.20 -0.87 17.87
CA GLN A 172 -41.42 -1.77 17.03
C GLN A 172 -40.38 -0.98 16.23
N GLU A 173 -40.77 0.15 15.64
CA GLU A 173 -39.83 1.05 14.94
C GLU A 173 -38.78 1.62 15.88
N ASN A 174 -39.15 2.00 17.11
CA ASN A 174 -38.22 2.44 18.14
C ASN A 174 -37.24 1.32 18.53
N ALA A 175 -37.73 0.09 18.67
CA ALA A 175 -36.89 -1.07 18.98
C ALA A 175 -35.89 -1.37 17.84
N LEU A 176 -36.35 -1.34 16.58
CA LEU A 176 -35.50 -1.52 15.40
C LEU A 176 -34.47 -0.39 15.26
N SER A 177 -34.86 0.85 15.53
CA SER A 177 -33.97 2.00 15.50
C SER A 177 -32.89 1.90 16.58
N LEU A 178 -33.27 1.51 17.80
CA LEU A 178 -32.32 1.25 18.89
C LEU A 178 -31.35 0.12 18.54
N LEU A 179 -31.87 -0.98 17.98
CA LEU A 179 -31.06 -2.11 17.51
C LEU A 179 -30.05 -1.67 16.45
N LEU A 180 -30.48 -0.86 15.48
CA LEU A 180 -29.61 -0.34 14.42
C LEU A 180 -28.49 0.53 15.00
N ILE A 181 -28.82 1.47 15.89
CA ILE A 181 -27.83 2.33 16.56
C ILE A 181 -26.84 1.47 17.36
N LEU A 182 -27.34 0.46 18.09
CA LEU A 182 -26.51 -0.45 18.88
C LEU A 182 -25.57 -1.25 17.97
N LEU A 183 -26.05 -1.81 16.87
CA LEU A 183 -25.23 -2.52 15.88
C LEU A 183 -24.15 -1.62 15.27
N LEU A 184 -24.48 -0.39 14.88
CA LEU A 184 -23.52 0.56 14.33
C LEU A 184 -22.45 0.95 15.36
N CYS A 185 -22.85 1.28 16.59
CA CYS A 185 -21.93 1.65 17.66
C CYS A 185 -21.00 0.50 18.07
N LEU A 186 -21.53 -0.71 18.30
CA LEU A 186 -20.71 -1.87 18.62
C LEU A 186 -19.81 -2.27 17.45
N GLY A 187 -20.31 -2.22 16.21
CA GLY A 187 -19.53 -2.51 15.02
C GLY A 187 -18.34 -1.56 14.86
N ALA A 188 -18.57 -0.25 15.01
CA ALA A 188 -17.53 0.76 14.97
C ALA A 188 -16.49 0.58 16.08
N LEU A 189 -16.94 0.32 17.32
CA LEU A 189 -16.06 0.07 18.46
C LEU A 189 -15.21 -1.20 18.26
N SER A 190 -15.81 -2.27 17.74
CA SER A 190 -15.13 -3.52 17.42
C SER A 190 -14.07 -3.34 16.34
N LEU A 191 -14.39 -2.63 15.25
CA LEU A 191 -13.45 -2.31 14.18
C LEU A 191 -12.27 -1.46 14.68
N LEU A 192 -12.53 -0.46 15.51
CA LEU A 192 -11.48 0.37 16.11
C LEU A 192 -10.57 -0.47 17.02
N GLY A 193 -11.17 -1.29 17.89
CA GLY A 193 -10.43 -2.21 18.77
C GLY A 193 -9.57 -3.21 17.98
N ALA A 194 -10.12 -3.80 16.91
CA ALA A 194 -9.39 -4.70 16.02
C ALA A 194 -8.25 -4.00 15.29
N GLY A 195 -8.43 -2.76 14.84
CA GLY A 195 -7.38 -1.96 14.22
C GLY A 195 -6.22 -1.67 15.17
N VAL A 196 -6.52 -1.20 16.38
CA VAL A 196 -5.52 -0.91 17.42
C VAL A 196 -4.81 -2.19 17.88
N GLY A 197 -5.57 -3.24 18.21
CA GLY A 197 -5.05 -4.53 18.63
C GLY A 197 -4.20 -5.20 17.55
N GLY A 198 -4.65 -5.15 16.29
CA GLY A 198 -3.91 -5.66 15.14
C GLY A 198 -2.57 -4.96 14.93
N LEU A 199 -2.53 -3.63 15.05
CA LEU A 199 -1.27 -2.87 15.01
C LEU A 199 -0.33 -3.23 16.16
N PHE A 200 -0.86 -3.38 17.37
CA PHE A 200 -0.09 -3.75 18.55
C PHE A 200 0.54 -5.15 18.43
N LEU A 201 -0.27 -6.15 18.05
CA LEU A 201 0.20 -7.53 17.87
C LEU A 201 1.22 -7.64 16.74
N ALA A 202 0.98 -6.98 15.62
CA ALA A 202 1.93 -6.94 14.51
C ALA A 202 3.27 -6.31 14.93
N ASN A 203 3.23 -5.25 15.75
CA ASN A 203 4.45 -4.63 16.28
C ASN A 203 5.25 -5.59 17.16
N ARG A 204 4.58 -6.30 18.07
CA ARG A 204 5.22 -7.25 18.98
C ARG A 204 5.79 -8.46 18.25
N ALA A 205 5.04 -9.02 17.30
CA ALA A 205 5.47 -10.20 16.53
C ALA A 205 6.68 -9.89 15.62
N LEU A 206 6.73 -8.69 15.03
CA LEU A 206 7.81 -8.31 14.09
C LEU A 206 9.03 -7.67 14.77
N ALA A 207 8.99 -7.37 16.06
CA ALA A 207 10.12 -6.78 16.79
C ALA A 207 11.39 -7.66 16.77
N PRO A 208 11.35 -8.96 17.13
CA PRO A 208 12.55 -9.79 17.17
C PRO A 208 13.18 -9.99 15.78
N ALA A 209 12.36 -10.15 14.73
CA ALA A 209 12.85 -10.27 13.35
C ALA A 209 13.59 -9.02 12.89
N ARG A 210 13.08 -7.82 13.22
CA ARG A 210 13.74 -6.54 12.89
C ARG A 210 15.08 -6.37 13.58
N LEU A 211 15.15 -6.74 14.86
CA LEU A 211 16.40 -6.68 15.64
C LEU A 211 17.43 -7.68 15.12
N ALA A 212 17.02 -8.91 14.81
CA ALA A 212 17.89 -9.92 14.24
C ALA A 212 18.51 -9.47 12.91
N TRP A 213 17.69 -8.92 12.01
CA TRP A 213 18.16 -8.41 10.73
C TRP A 213 19.16 -7.25 10.88
N ALA A 214 18.84 -6.28 11.73
CA ALA A 214 19.72 -5.12 11.96
C ALA A 214 21.05 -5.51 12.64
N ASN A 215 21.03 -6.52 13.51
CA ASN A 215 22.24 -7.06 14.14
C ASN A 215 23.09 -7.83 13.13
N GLN A 216 22.47 -8.64 12.26
CA GLN A 216 23.18 -9.37 11.21
C GLN A 216 23.87 -8.41 10.24
N GLN A 217 23.22 -7.33 9.83
CA GLN A 217 23.82 -6.31 8.97
C GLN A 217 25.01 -5.60 9.64
N ARG A 218 24.88 -5.21 10.91
CA ARG A 218 25.98 -4.61 11.68
C ARG A 218 27.15 -5.57 11.85
N PHE A 219 26.87 -6.83 12.20
CA PHE A 219 27.91 -7.85 12.35
C PHE A 219 28.70 -8.07 11.05
N ILE A 220 28.02 -8.18 9.90
CA ILE A 220 28.70 -8.29 8.60
C ILE A 220 29.53 -7.03 8.31
N ALA A 221 29.01 -5.86 8.68
CA ALA A 221 29.71 -4.60 8.50
C ALA A 221 31.01 -4.52 9.31
N ASP A 222 30.93 -4.83 10.60
CA ASP A 222 32.04 -4.78 11.54
C ASP A 222 33.08 -5.86 11.19
N ALA A 223 32.63 -7.09 10.93
CA ALA A 223 33.50 -8.20 10.55
C ALA A 223 34.35 -7.89 9.31
N SER A 224 33.83 -7.12 8.36
CA SER A 224 34.58 -6.82 7.14
C SER A 224 35.66 -5.76 7.36
N HIS A 225 35.47 -4.83 8.30
CA HIS A 225 36.53 -3.91 8.70
C HIS A 225 37.67 -4.67 9.39
N GLU A 226 37.32 -5.57 10.29
CA GLU A 226 38.26 -6.41 11.03
C GLU A 226 38.96 -7.43 10.13
N LEU A 227 38.34 -7.91 9.05
CA LEU A 227 38.97 -8.83 8.08
C LEU A 227 39.84 -8.13 7.02
N ARG A 228 39.53 -6.89 6.64
CA ARG A 228 40.30 -6.16 5.63
C ARG A 228 41.72 -5.87 6.08
N THR A 229 41.88 -5.47 7.35
CA THR A 229 43.17 -5.10 7.93
C THR A 229 44.19 -6.26 7.90
N PRO A 230 43.90 -7.46 8.44
CA PRO A 230 44.84 -8.58 8.41
C PRO A 230 45.13 -9.08 6.99
N LEU A 231 44.13 -9.08 6.09
CA LEU A 231 44.37 -9.45 4.69
C LEU A 231 45.27 -8.45 3.97
N THR A 232 45.16 -7.15 4.29
CA THR A 232 46.03 -6.11 3.70
C THR A 232 47.47 -6.28 4.16
N LEU A 233 47.68 -6.61 5.44
CA LEU A 233 49.00 -6.87 6.00
C LEU A 233 49.62 -8.13 5.41
N LEU A 234 48.87 -9.24 5.36
CA LEU A 234 49.34 -10.51 4.78
C LEU A 234 49.77 -10.34 3.32
N ARG A 235 49.00 -9.56 2.55
CA ARG A 235 49.36 -9.21 1.18
C ARG A 235 50.65 -8.39 1.11
N ALA A 236 50.78 -7.36 1.94
CA ALA A 236 51.97 -6.50 1.93
C ALA A 236 53.23 -7.30 2.28
N ASP A 237 53.14 -8.21 3.25
CA ASP A 237 54.25 -9.09 3.63
C ASP A 237 54.66 -10.01 2.48
N ALA A 238 53.67 -10.63 1.82
CA ALA A 238 53.95 -11.51 0.69
C ALA A 238 54.49 -10.73 -0.54
N GLU A 239 54.01 -9.51 -0.81
CA GLU A 239 54.57 -8.61 -1.84
C GLU A 239 56.02 -8.18 -1.53
N VAL A 240 56.37 -7.98 -0.25
CA VAL A 240 57.76 -7.71 0.18
C VAL A 240 58.66 -8.92 -0.11
N LEU A 241 58.17 -10.13 0.19
CA LEU A 241 58.90 -11.36 -0.09
C LEU A 241 59.08 -11.57 -1.60
N LEU A 242 58.05 -11.33 -2.41
CA LEU A 242 58.12 -11.40 -3.88
C LEU A 242 59.09 -10.38 -4.49
N ARG A 243 59.25 -9.19 -3.90
CA ARG A 243 60.29 -8.23 -4.34
C ARG A 243 61.70 -8.75 -4.15
N SER A 244 61.89 -9.72 -3.26
CA SER A 244 63.15 -10.43 -3.06
C SER A 244 63.22 -11.78 -3.81
N ARG A 245 62.39 -11.97 -4.86
CA ARG A 245 62.27 -13.24 -5.61
C ARG A 245 63.58 -13.85 -6.07
N GLU A 246 64.60 -13.03 -6.35
CA GLU A 246 65.91 -13.51 -6.83
C GLU A 246 66.69 -14.27 -5.75
N ARG A 247 66.30 -14.14 -4.48
CA ARG A 247 66.86 -14.87 -3.33
C ARG A 247 66.02 -16.08 -2.90
N LEU A 248 64.82 -16.22 -3.44
CA LEU A 248 63.91 -17.33 -3.15
C LEU A 248 64.18 -18.48 -4.11
N GLN A 249 64.06 -19.73 -3.65
CA GLN A 249 64.11 -20.87 -4.56
C GLN A 249 62.82 -20.89 -5.42
N GLY A 250 62.88 -21.50 -6.61
CA GLY A 250 61.80 -21.40 -7.60
C GLY A 250 60.41 -21.82 -7.08
N GLU A 251 60.34 -22.85 -6.22
CA GLU A 251 59.09 -23.30 -5.60
C GLU A 251 58.55 -22.31 -4.55
N ASP A 252 59.44 -21.66 -3.78
CA ASP A 252 59.06 -20.68 -2.75
C ASP A 252 58.44 -19.41 -3.37
N ALA A 253 58.96 -18.97 -4.51
CA ALA A 253 58.45 -17.80 -5.22
C ALA A 253 57.05 -18.04 -5.82
N ALA A 254 56.79 -19.24 -6.33
CA ALA A 254 55.47 -19.61 -6.85
C ALA A 254 54.42 -19.71 -5.72
N LEU A 255 54.78 -20.34 -4.60
CA LEU A 255 53.91 -20.42 -3.41
C LEU A 255 53.54 -19.03 -2.86
N LEU A 256 54.48 -18.08 -2.87
CA LEU A 256 54.22 -16.70 -2.44
C LEU A 256 53.29 -15.96 -3.41
N ASP A 257 53.42 -16.20 -4.72
CA ASP A 257 52.51 -15.64 -5.72
C ASP A 257 51.08 -16.17 -5.56
N ASP A 258 50.94 -17.46 -5.27
CA ASP A 258 49.66 -18.10 -4.95
C ASP A 258 49.04 -17.48 -3.67
N ILE A 259 49.83 -17.29 -2.61
CA ILE A 259 49.38 -16.65 -1.36
C ILE A 259 48.91 -15.21 -1.61
N VAL A 260 49.66 -14.41 -2.38
CA VAL A 260 49.27 -13.05 -2.76
C VAL A 260 47.96 -13.06 -3.53
N THR A 261 47.83 -13.98 -4.49
CA THR A 261 46.64 -14.11 -5.33
C THR A 261 45.40 -14.48 -4.50
N GLU A 262 45.51 -15.47 -3.61
CA GLU A 262 44.40 -15.90 -2.76
C GLU A 262 44.04 -14.82 -1.71
N THR A 263 45.03 -14.14 -1.15
CA THR A 263 44.79 -13.03 -0.20
C THR A 263 44.06 -11.87 -0.88
N ASN A 264 44.43 -11.54 -2.11
CA ASN A 264 43.71 -10.56 -2.93
C ASN A 264 42.27 -11.00 -3.21
N HIS A 265 42.06 -12.29 -3.50
CA HIS A 265 40.72 -12.84 -3.73
C HIS A 265 39.84 -12.71 -2.46
N LEU A 266 40.35 -13.11 -1.30
CA LEU A 266 39.66 -12.98 -0.02
C LEU A 266 39.36 -11.52 0.34
N ALA A 267 40.32 -10.61 0.11
CA ALA A 267 40.12 -9.19 0.35
C ALA A 267 39.01 -8.62 -0.55
N ALA A 268 38.95 -9.05 -1.82
CA ALA A 268 37.89 -8.68 -2.73
C ALA A 268 36.52 -9.22 -2.29
N ILE A 269 36.43 -10.47 -1.80
CA ILE A 269 35.18 -11.03 -1.26
C ILE A 269 34.71 -10.24 -0.05
N ALA A 270 35.59 -9.99 0.93
CA ALA A 270 35.27 -9.25 2.14
C ALA A 270 34.76 -7.83 1.82
N ASN A 271 35.47 -7.11 0.92
CA ASN A 271 35.06 -5.78 0.48
C ASN A 271 33.69 -5.78 -0.22
N ASN A 272 33.45 -6.76 -1.09
CA ASN A 272 32.19 -6.87 -1.81
C ASN A 272 31.01 -7.20 -0.88
N LEU A 273 31.20 -8.11 0.08
CA LEU A 273 30.21 -8.41 1.11
C LEU A 273 29.89 -7.18 1.95
N LEU A 274 30.92 -6.41 2.29
CA LEU A 274 30.77 -5.19 3.07
C LEU A 274 29.99 -4.12 2.31
N THR A 275 30.35 -3.89 1.05
CA THR A 275 29.62 -2.97 0.16
C THR A 275 28.17 -3.40 0.03
N LEU A 276 27.87 -4.69 -0.15
CA LEU A 276 26.50 -5.20 -0.18
C LEU A 276 25.76 -4.95 1.13
N ALA A 277 26.37 -5.21 2.29
CA ALA A 277 25.76 -4.99 3.59
C ALA A 277 25.40 -3.50 3.82
N ARG A 278 26.29 -2.59 3.38
CA ARG A 278 26.06 -1.13 3.45
C ARG A 278 24.99 -0.65 2.48
N LEU A 279 24.95 -1.22 1.26
CA LEU A 279 23.92 -0.93 0.27
C LEU A 279 22.54 -1.43 0.75
N ASP A 280 22.49 -2.60 1.40
CA ASP A 280 21.27 -3.18 1.96
C ASP A 280 20.78 -2.42 3.21
N SER A 281 21.69 -1.87 4.01
CA SER A 281 21.33 -1.07 5.20
C SER A 281 20.98 0.38 4.85
N GLY A 282 21.32 0.86 3.64
CA GLY A 282 21.11 2.26 3.26
C GLY A 282 21.96 3.26 4.04
N GLN A 283 23.04 2.81 4.70
CA GLN A 283 23.90 3.60 5.59
C GLN A 283 24.90 4.54 4.88
N LEU A 284 24.99 4.51 3.55
CA LEU A 284 25.89 5.39 2.81
C LEU A 284 25.36 6.83 2.91
N HIS A 285 26.12 7.70 3.59
CA HIS A 285 25.85 9.14 3.70
C HIS A 285 25.99 9.78 2.32
N ARG A 286 25.03 10.65 1.98
CA ARG A 286 24.61 10.94 0.61
C ARG A 286 25.04 12.34 0.17
N GLU A 287 26.13 12.45 -0.57
CA GLU A 287 26.34 13.59 -1.47
C GLU A 287 25.81 13.16 -2.84
N HIS A 288 24.54 13.48 -3.11
CA HIS A 288 24.01 13.29 -4.46
C HIS A 288 24.42 14.49 -5.29
N GLU A 289 25.25 14.24 -6.29
CA GLU A 289 25.70 15.24 -7.24
C GLU A 289 24.99 15.05 -8.58
N VAL A 290 24.98 16.12 -9.37
CA VAL A 290 24.56 16.05 -10.77
C VAL A 290 25.76 15.55 -11.58
N ILE A 291 25.66 14.32 -12.08
CA ILE A 291 26.75 13.61 -12.73
C ILE A 291 26.47 13.50 -14.22
N HIS A 292 27.45 13.89 -15.04
CA HIS A 292 27.43 13.64 -16.47
C HIS A 292 27.84 12.18 -16.75
N LEU A 293 26.88 11.34 -17.13
CA LEU A 293 27.07 9.89 -17.19
C LEU A 293 28.11 9.47 -18.25
N ALA A 294 28.19 10.19 -19.37
CA ALA A 294 29.19 9.92 -20.41
C ALA A 294 30.62 10.22 -19.91
N THR A 295 30.81 11.24 -19.07
CA THR A 295 32.12 11.51 -18.45
C THR A 295 32.53 10.36 -17.56
N LEU A 296 31.60 9.86 -16.73
CA LEU A 296 31.86 8.74 -15.84
C LEU A 296 32.17 7.44 -16.61
N ALA A 297 31.45 7.18 -17.70
CA ALA A 297 31.71 6.07 -18.61
C ALA A 297 33.12 6.16 -19.22
N HIS A 298 33.52 7.35 -19.67
CA HIS A 298 34.86 7.63 -20.20
C HIS A 298 35.96 7.35 -19.16
N HIS A 299 35.77 7.77 -17.91
CA HIS A 299 36.71 7.46 -16.82
C HIS A 299 36.84 5.94 -16.60
N GLY A 300 35.72 5.22 -16.59
CA GLY A 300 35.71 3.75 -16.50
C GLY A 300 36.46 3.08 -17.66
N ALA A 301 36.19 3.51 -18.89
CA ALA A 301 36.86 3.03 -20.10
C ALA A 301 38.38 3.21 -20.01
N ARG A 302 38.83 4.41 -19.63
CA ARG A 302 40.26 4.70 -19.47
C ARG A 302 40.96 3.80 -18.46
N ARG A 303 40.30 3.47 -17.34
CA ARG A 303 40.87 2.60 -16.30
C ARG A 303 41.09 1.16 -16.78
N ILE A 304 40.21 0.65 -17.65
CA ILE A 304 40.30 -0.75 -18.11
C ILE A 304 41.16 -0.92 -19.38
N ARG A 305 41.46 0.15 -20.12
CA ARG A 305 42.19 0.09 -21.39
C ARG A 305 43.54 -0.65 -21.30
N ALA A 306 44.32 -0.41 -20.26
CA ALA A 306 45.62 -1.08 -20.09
C ALA A 306 45.48 -2.60 -19.97
N LEU A 307 44.49 -3.06 -19.20
CA LEU A 307 44.13 -4.48 -19.06
C LEU A 307 43.57 -5.08 -20.36
N ALA A 308 42.76 -4.30 -21.09
CA ALA A 308 42.21 -4.72 -22.37
C ALA A 308 43.31 -4.97 -23.42
N VAL A 309 44.31 -4.08 -23.49
CA VAL A 309 45.47 -4.24 -24.38
C VAL A 309 46.25 -5.50 -24.06
N GLN A 310 46.52 -5.78 -22.78
CA GLN A 310 47.20 -7.02 -22.35
C GLN A 310 46.45 -8.29 -22.77
N ARG A 311 45.11 -8.23 -22.85
CA ARG A 311 44.25 -9.34 -23.29
C ARG A 311 43.90 -9.33 -24.77
N ALA A 312 44.47 -8.40 -25.56
CA ALA A 312 44.15 -8.19 -26.96
C ALA A 312 42.65 -7.97 -27.23
N ILE A 313 41.99 -7.16 -26.40
CA ILE A 313 40.57 -6.78 -26.53
C ILE A 313 40.51 -5.28 -26.88
N ARG A 314 39.72 -4.91 -27.88
CA ARG A 314 39.49 -3.50 -28.26
C ARG A 314 38.42 -2.86 -27.38
N VAL A 315 38.66 -1.64 -26.92
CA VAL A 315 37.67 -0.85 -26.15
C VAL A 315 37.24 0.34 -27.00
N GLU A 316 35.95 0.42 -27.27
CA GLU A 316 35.31 1.45 -28.10
C GLU A 316 34.30 2.22 -27.24
N GLU A 317 34.11 3.49 -27.55
CA GLU A 317 33.23 4.40 -26.82
C GLU A 317 32.30 5.11 -27.80
N GLU A 318 30.99 5.08 -27.53
CA GLU A 318 29.96 5.72 -28.35
C GLU A 318 29.02 6.54 -27.45
N HIS A 319 29.07 7.86 -27.56
CA HIS A 319 28.24 8.76 -26.75
C HIS A 319 27.33 9.56 -27.67
N HIS A 320 26.05 9.16 -27.76
CA HIS A 320 25.07 9.83 -28.60
C HIS A 320 24.48 11.06 -27.91
N ASP A 321 24.22 10.94 -26.62
CA ASP A 321 23.59 11.98 -25.80
C ASP A 321 24.47 12.34 -24.58
N GLN A 322 24.09 13.40 -23.87
CA GLN A 322 24.77 13.91 -22.67
C GLN A 322 23.88 13.78 -21.41
N PRO A 323 23.51 12.55 -21.00
CA PRO A 323 22.59 12.38 -19.89
C PRO A 323 23.22 12.77 -18.55
N TYR A 324 22.50 13.61 -17.82
CA TYR A 324 22.79 13.92 -16.43
C TYR A 324 21.94 13.06 -15.49
N VAL A 325 22.55 12.56 -14.42
CA VAL A 325 21.88 11.76 -13.38
C VAL A 325 22.19 12.33 -12.01
N ILE A 326 21.28 12.15 -11.05
CA ILE A 326 21.52 12.53 -9.64
C ILE A 326 22.00 11.29 -8.91
N GLY A 327 23.22 11.32 -8.36
CA GLY A 327 23.79 10.13 -7.73
C GLY A 327 25.11 10.35 -6.99
N ASP A 328 25.63 9.26 -6.46
CA ASP A 328 26.98 9.17 -5.88
C ASP A 328 27.97 8.77 -6.99
N PRO A 329 28.95 9.62 -7.31
CA PRO A 329 29.87 9.37 -8.42
C PRO A 329 30.75 8.13 -8.17
N LEU A 330 31.16 7.87 -6.93
CA LEU A 330 32.02 6.73 -6.59
C LEU A 330 31.27 5.41 -6.75
N LEU A 331 30.00 5.36 -6.32
CA LEU A 331 29.17 4.17 -6.48
C LEU A 331 28.83 3.92 -7.94
N LEU A 332 28.44 4.95 -8.68
CA LEU A 332 28.15 4.79 -10.12
C LEU A 332 29.42 4.38 -10.89
N GLU A 333 30.59 4.92 -10.56
CA GLU A 333 31.86 4.48 -11.13
C GLU A 333 32.13 3.01 -10.80
N GLN A 334 31.89 2.60 -9.56
CA GLN A 334 32.03 1.20 -9.14
C GLN A 334 31.10 0.28 -9.95
N ALA A 335 29.84 0.65 -10.17
CA ALA A 335 28.92 -0.13 -10.98
C ALA A 335 29.42 -0.26 -12.42
N ILE A 336 29.90 0.83 -13.03
CA ILE A 336 30.46 0.82 -14.39
C ILE A 336 31.68 -0.10 -14.46
N LEU A 337 32.63 0.03 -13.52
CA LEU A 337 33.83 -0.80 -13.48
C LEU A 337 33.51 -2.28 -13.32
N VAL A 338 32.49 -2.64 -12.54
CA VAL A 338 32.02 -4.03 -12.43
C VAL A 338 31.53 -4.56 -13.79
N LEU A 339 30.77 -3.76 -14.55
CA LEU A 339 30.27 -4.17 -15.86
C LEU A 339 31.42 -4.33 -16.86
N LEU A 340 32.36 -3.39 -16.87
CA LEU A 340 33.54 -3.40 -17.73
C LEU A 340 34.50 -4.56 -17.41
N ASP A 341 34.71 -4.84 -16.12
CA ASP A 341 35.55 -5.96 -15.68
C ASP A 341 34.94 -7.31 -16.11
N ASN A 342 33.62 -7.46 -16.00
CA ASN A 342 32.93 -8.65 -16.52
C ASN A 342 33.07 -8.76 -18.05
N ALA A 343 32.86 -7.66 -18.78
CA ALA A 343 32.99 -7.60 -20.23
C ALA A 343 34.40 -7.94 -20.74
N LEU A 344 35.44 -7.67 -19.93
CA LEU A 344 36.81 -8.08 -20.24
C LEU A 344 37.13 -9.52 -19.82
N LYS A 345 36.69 -9.94 -18.63
CA LYS A 345 36.99 -11.27 -18.08
C LYS A 345 36.37 -12.41 -18.88
N TYR A 346 35.17 -12.20 -19.40
CA TYR A 346 34.44 -13.21 -20.17
C TYR A 346 34.49 -12.94 -21.68
N ASN A 347 35.45 -12.13 -22.14
CA ASN A 347 35.67 -11.88 -23.56
C ASN A 347 36.54 -12.96 -24.22
N ARG A 348 36.54 -12.97 -25.54
CA ARG A 348 37.46 -13.76 -26.36
C ARG A 348 38.68 -12.94 -26.76
N GLN A 349 39.80 -13.61 -27.03
CA GLN A 349 40.99 -12.95 -27.58
C GLN A 349 40.66 -12.32 -28.94
N GLY A 350 41.05 -11.06 -29.16
CA GLY A 350 40.71 -10.30 -30.37
C GLY A 350 39.28 -9.72 -30.39
N GLY A 351 38.50 -9.93 -29.32
CA GLY A 351 37.15 -9.37 -29.18
C GLY A 351 37.12 -7.86 -28.97
N SER A 352 35.93 -7.31 -28.76
CA SER A 352 35.72 -5.90 -28.40
C SER A 352 34.77 -5.74 -27.22
N VAL A 353 34.88 -4.57 -26.58
CA VAL A 353 33.95 -4.02 -25.59
C VAL A 353 33.57 -2.62 -26.06
N LEU A 354 32.28 -2.40 -26.32
CA LEU A 354 31.71 -1.10 -26.66
C LEU A 354 30.98 -0.54 -25.43
N ILE A 355 31.30 0.70 -25.06
CA ILE A 355 30.63 1.43 -23.99
C ILE A 355 29.79 2.52 -24.63
N ARG A 356 28.48 2.44 -24.44
CA ARG A 356 27.53 3.36 -25.05
C ARG A 356 26.73 4.13 -24.02
N THR A 357 26.56 5.43 -24.22
CA THR A 357 25.63 6.25 -23.42
C THR A 357 24.63 6.97 -24.30
N LEU A 358 23.35 6.89 -23.93
CA LEU A 358 22.24 7.48 -24.68
C LEU A 358 21.07 7.81 -23.74
N GLU A 359 20.14 8.64 -24.23
CA GLU A 359 18.87 8.91 -23.59
C GLU A 359 17.75 8.13 -24.29
N ARG A 360 16.93 7.43 -23.50
CA ARG A 360 15.78 6.67 -24.03
C ARG A 360 14.64 6.66 -23.05
N ASP A 361 13.43 6.94 -23.54
CA ASP A 361 12.18 6.92 -22.76
C ASP A 361 12.27 7.77 -21.47
N GLY A 362 12.97 8.90 -21.52
CA GLY A 362 13.17 9.79 -20.37
C GLY A 362 14.11 9.25 -19.29
N ARG A 363 14.97 8.27 -19.63
CA ARG A 363 15.99 7.68 -18.75
C ARG A 363 17.37 7.80 -19.38
N ALA A 364 18.37 7.96 -18.54
CA ALA A 364 19.78 7.85 -18.91
C ALA A 364 20.14 6.37 -19.03
N ILE A 365 20.72 5.98 -20.16
CA ILE A 365 21.10 4.60 -20.44
C ILE A 365 22.63 4.54 -20.59
N LEU A 366 23.26 3.60 -19.89
CA LEU A 366 24.63 3.18 -20.09
C LEU A 366 24.64 1.70 -20.45
N GLU A 367 25.24 1.38 -21.59
CA GLU A 367 25.35 0.03 -22.11
C GLU A 367 26.82 -0.38 -22.21
N VAL A 368 27.11 -1.59 -21.73
CA VAL A 368 28.40 -2.25 -21.93
C VAL A 368 28.13 -3.48 -22.77
N CYS A 369 28.59 -3.45 -24.02
CA CYS A 369 28.42 -4.52 -25.00
C CYS A 369 29.76 -5.23 -25.20
N ASP A 370 29.83 -6.53 -24.96
CA ASP A 370 31.00 -7.35 -25.28
C ASP A 370 30.70 -8.34 -26.40
N THR A 371 31.75 -8.75 -27.11
CA THR A 371 31.71 -9.87 -28.08
C THR A 371 32.21 -11.16 -27.44
N GLY A 372 31.98 -11.36 -26.16
CA GLY A 372 32.54 -12.47 -25.38
C GLY A 372 31.88 -13.81 -25.62
N ILE A 373 32.05 -14.73 -24.67
CA ILE A 373 31.51 -16.10 -24.76
C ILE A 373 29.97 -16.15 -24.70
N GLY A 374 29.32 -15.05 -24.31
CA GLY A 374 27.88 -15.01 -24.08
C GLY A 374 27.45 -15.84 -22.88
N ILE A 375 26.15 -15.85 -22.61
CA ILE A 375 25.55 -16.47 -21.43
C ILE A 375 24.33 -17.27 -21.89
N PRO A 376 24.26 -18.57 -21.57
CA PRO A 376 23.07 -19.36 -21.85
C PRO A 376 21.81 -18.79 -21.16
N PRO A 377 20.64 -18.85 -21.84
CA PRO A 377 19.42 -18.19 -21.37
C PRO A 377 18.93 -18.71 -20.00
N GLU A 378 19.20 -19.97 -19.67
CA GLU A 378 18.87 -20.58 -18.37
C GLU A 378 19.56 -19.89 -17.18
N HIS A 379 20.70 -19.24 -17.41
CA HIS A 379 21.48 -18.58 -16.35
C HIS A 379 21.11 -17.11 -16.17
N LEU A 380 20.57 -16.44 -17.19
CA LEU A 380 20.23 -15.01 -17.16
C LEU A 380 19.37 -14.56 -15.96
N PRO A 381 18.34 -15.32 -15.53
CA PRO A 381 17.54 -14.94 -14.36
C PRO A 381 18.35 -14.89 -13.06
N HIS A 382 19.34 -15.79 -12.94
CA HIS A 382 20.09 -16.05 -11.72
C HIS A 382 21.37 -15.21 -11.58
N LEU A 383 21.86 -14.58 -12.65
CA LEU A 383 23.13 -13.83 -12.63
C LEU A 383 23.19 -12.69 -11.60
N GLY A 384 22.05 -12.16 -11.15
CA GLY A 384 22.02 -11.16 -10.07
C GLY A 384 21.96 -11.72 -8.67
N GLU A 385 21.88 -13.04 -8.51
CA GLU A 385 21.95 -13.71 -7.21
C GLU A 385 23.39 -13.66 -6.67
N ARG A 386 23.50 -13.58 -5.34
CA ARG A 386 24.81 -13.51 -4.68
C ARG A 386 25.53 -14.85 -4.85
N PHE A 387 26.80 -14.80 -5.22
CA PHE A 387 27.67 -15.95 -5.43
C PHE A 387 27.32 -16.84 -6.63
N TYR A 388 26.34 -16.45 -7.45
CA TYR A 388 25.95 -17.23 -8.61
C TYR A 388 26.97 -17.11 -9.75
N ARG A 389 27.25 -18.23 -10.42
CA ARG A 389 28.22 -18.35 -11.52
C ARG A 389 27.76 -19.46 -12.47
N VAL A 390 27.95 -19.25 -13.78
CA VAL A 390 27.57 -20.20 -14.85
C VAL A 390 28.40 -21.49 -14.76
N ASP A 391 29.72 -21.40 -14.60
CA ASP A 391 30.62 -22.55 -14.52
C ASP A 391 31.64 -22.46 -13.37
N LYS A 392 31.66 -23.42 -12.44
CA LYS A 392 32.56 -23.39 -11.28
C LYS A 392 34.03 -23.69 -11.63
N ALA A 393 34.30 -24.46 -12.69
CA ALA A 393 35.65 -24.89 -13.08
C ALA A 393 36.40 -23.80 -13.87
N ARG A 394 35.85 -23.32 -14.99
CA ARG A 394 36.43 -22.25 -15.82
C ARG A 394 36.54 -20.91 -15.11
N SER A 395 35.65 -20.65 -14.15
CA SER A 395 35.61 -19.34 -13.51
C SER A 395 36.62 -19.20 -12.36
N ARG A 396 37.20 -20.30 -11.84
CA ARG A 396 38.32 -20.21 -10.86
C ARG A 396 39.55 -19.57 -11.50
N GLU A 397 39.86 -19.90 -12.75
CA GLU A 397 40.95 -19.29 -13.53
C GLU A 397 40.70 -17.79 -13.81
N ALA A 398 39.43 -17.36 -13.91
CA ALA A 398 39.05 -15.97 -14.16
C ALA A 398 38.91 -15.09 -12.88
N GLY A 399 39.09 -15.65 -11.67
CA GLY A 399 39.18 -14.90 -10.41
C GLY A 399 37.91 -14.18 -9.91
N GLY A 400 36.72 -14.49 -10.45
CA GLY A 400 35.46 -13.82 -10.08
C GLY A 400 34.86 -14.29 -8.74
N THR A 401 34.35 -13.37 -7.92
CA THR A 401 33.71 -13.67 -6.62
C THR A 401 32.21 -14.03 -6.73
N GLY A 402 31.57 -13.77 -7.88
CA GLY A 402 30.11 -13.89 -8.03
C GLY A 402 29.31 -12.80 -7.31
N LEU A 403 29.97 -11.74 -6.82
CA LEU A 403 29.33 -10.63 -6.10
C LEU A 403 29.26 -9.32 -6.91
N GLY A 404 30.03 -9.19 -8.00
CA GLY A 404 30.08 -7.95 -8.77
C GLY A 404 28.72 -7.52 -9.29
N LEU A 405 28.03 -8.42 -10.01
CA LEU A 405 26.75 -8.08 -10.63
C LEU A 405 25.64 -7.79 -9.61
N SER A 406 25.64 -8.44 -8.44
CA SER A 406 24.71 -8.11 -7.36
C SER A 406 25.01 -6.74 -6.74
N ILE A 407 26.28 -6.32 -6.67
CA ILE A 407 26.67 -4.96 -6.28
C ILE A 407 26.16 -3.94 -7.31
N ALA A 408 26.40 -4.16 -8.61
CA ALA A 408 25.94 -3.25 -9.65
C ALA A 408 24.40 -3.13 -9.67
N ARG A 409 23.66 -4.24 -9.48
CA ARG A 409 22.19 -4.21 -9.32
C ARG A 409 21.77 -3.41 -8.08
N SER A 410 22.45 -3.59 -6.95
CA SER A 410 22.16 -2.85 -5.71
C SER A 410 22.42 -1.35 -5.86
N ILE A 411 23.52 -0.97 -6.55
CA ILE A 411 23.84 0.44 -6.86
C ILE A 411 22.80 1.03 -7.80
N ALA A 412 22.40 0.32 -8.86
CA ALA A 412 21.35 0.77 -9.77
C ALA A 412 20.04 1.03 -9.01
N ARG A 413 19.63 0.10 -8.15
CA ARG A 413 18.43 0.23 -7.33
C ARG A 413 18.51 1.41 -6.35
N LEU A 414 19.67 1.63 -5.73
CA LEU A 414 19.91 2.79 -4.85
C LEU A 414 19.65 4.11 -5.59
N HIS A 415 20.02 4.17 -6.87
CA HIS A 415 19.80 5.31 -7.75
C HIS A 415 18.43 5.30 -8.46
N ARG A 416 17.47 4.50 -7.99
CA ARG A 416 16.13 4.34 -8.59
C ARG A 416 16.17 3.89 -10.07
N GLY A 417 17.26 3.23 -10.44
CA GLY A 417 17.52 2.66 -11.74
C GLY A 417 17.27 1.16 -11.80
N GLN A 418 17.66 0.58 -12.93
CA GLN A 418 17.57 -0.85 -13.21
C GLN A 418 18.80 -1.29 -14.00
N LEU A 419 19.27 -2.52 -13.73
CA LEU A 419 20.32 -3.17 -14.52
C LEU A 419 19.75 -4.42 -15.18
N THR A 420 19.79 -4.48 -16.50
CA THR A 420 19.32 -5.61 -17.32
C THR A 420 20.46 -6.22 -18.13
N LEU A 421 20.34 -7.50 -18.47
CA LEU A 421 21.31 -8.23 -19.27
C LEU A 421 20.59 -8.91 -20.43
N THR A 422 21.17 -8.79 -21.61
CA THR A 422 20.76 -9.53 -22.81
C THR A 422 22.01 -10.20 -23.36
N SER A 423 21.96 -11.51 -23.58
CA SER A 423 23.13 -12.27 -24.01
C SER A 423 22.72 -13.37 -24.96
N VAL A 424 23.61 -13.69 -25.90
CA VAL A 424 23.47 -14.83 -26.79
C VAL A 424 24.79 -15.61 -26.72
N PRO A 425 24.75 -16.93 -26.46
CA PRO A 425 25.95 -17.78 -26.46
C PRO A 425 26.79 -17.59 -27.71
N ASP A 426 28.10 -17.48 -27.54
CA ASP A 426 29.10 -17.28 -28.58
C ASP A 426 28.94 -16.01 -29.44
N GLN A 427 28.07 -15.08 -29.05
CA GLN A 427 27.94 -13.76 -29.69
C GLN A 427 28.30 -12.61 -28.75
N GLY A 428 28.05 -12.78 -27.45
CA GLY A 428 28.45 -11.82 -26.41
C GLY A 428 27.28 -11.36 -25.54
N THR A 429 27.52 -10.32 -24.73
CA THR A 429 26.56 -9.83 -23.73
C THR A 429 26.41 -8.31 -23.79
N VAL A 430 25.19 -7.84 -23.56
CA VAL A 430 24.86 -6.42 -23.38
C VAL A 430 24.32 -6.23 -21.97
N ALA A 431 25.04 -5.45 -21.17
CA ALA A 431 24.62 -5.01 -19.85
C ALA A 431 24.12 -3.58 -19.92
N THR A 432 22.84 -3.37 -19.59
CA THR A 432 22.17 -2.06 -19.68
C THR A 432 21.84 -1.53 -18.30
N LEU A 433 22.51 -0.46 -17.89
CA LEU A 433 22.22 0.32 -16.70
C LEU A 433 21.31 1.50 -17.08
N SER A 434 20.08 1.51 -16.56
CA SER A 434 19.08 2.56 -16.77
C SER A 434 18.87 3.36 -15.50
N LEU A 435 19.05 4.68 -15.56
CA LEU A 435 18.93 5.60 -14.44
C LEU A 435 17.90 6.70 -14.76
N PRO A 436 17.15 7.23 -13.78
CA PRO A 436 16.32 8.41 -14.01
C PRO A 436 17.18 9.62 -14.42
N LEU A 437 16.75 10.36 -15.44
CA LEU A 437 17.40 11.61 -15.79
C LEU A 437 17.26 12.61 -14.63
N ALA A 438 18.34 13.34 -14.38
CA ALA A 438 18.30 14.60 -13.66
C ALA A 438 17.54 15.59 -14.55
N ARG A 439 16.19 15.51 -14.58
CA ARG A 439 15.39 16.56 -15.23
C ARG A 439 15.88 17.88 -14.65
N SER A 440 16.25 18.80 -15.54
CA SER A 440 16.62 20.17 -15.23
C SER A 440 15.48 20.87 -14.51
N ALA A 441 15.31 20.60 -13.22
CA ALA A 441 14.62 21.49 -12.31
C ALA A 441 15.54 22.72 -12.14
N GLY A 442 15.43 23.68 -13.07
CA GLY A 442 15.92 25.04 -12.88
C GLY A 442 17.42 25.29 -13.12
N PHE A 443 18.02 24.76 -14.18
CA PHE A 443 19.34 25.23 -14.64
C PHE A 443 19.30 26.49 -15.52
N GLU A 444 18.18 27.23 -15.55
CA GLU A 444 18.10 28.55 -16.21
C GLU A 444 18.44 29.74 -15.29
N THR A 445 18.54 29.58 -13.96
CA THR A 445 18.64 30.75 -13.06
C THR A 445 20.03 30.99 -12.44
N LEU A 446 21.06 30.20 -12.74
CA LEU A 446 22.40 30.38 -12.13
C LEU A 446 23.53 30.74 -13.10
N GLN A 447 23.30 30.77 -14.42
CA GLN A 447 24.31 31.27 -15.39
C GLN A 447 24.10 32.73 -15.82
N HIS A 448 23.00 33.38 -15.44
CA HIS A 448 22.76 34.81 -15.65
C HIS A 448 22.74 35.59 -14.32
N ARG A 449 23.84 35.58 -13.57
CA ARG A 449 24.18 36.75 -12.74
C ARG A 449 25.34 37.47 -13.42
N PRO A 450 25.12 38.64 -14.06
CA PRO A 450 26.24 39.44 -14.50
C PRO A 450 27.07 39.81 -13.27
N ALA A 451 28.38 39.70 -13.39
CA ALA A 451 29.33 40.12 -12.38
C ALA A 451 29.03 41.58 -11.99
N LEU A 452 28.44 41.79 -10.81
CA LEU A 452 28.35 43.11 -10.18
C LEU A 452 29.77 43.50 -9.75
N ARG A 453 30.43 44.21 -10.65
CA ARG A 453 31.69 44.90 -10.43
C ARG A 453 31.36 46.38 -10.15
N LYS A 454 31.95 46.90 -9.06
CA LYS A 454 32.02 48.32 -8.57
C LYS A 454 30.77 48.84 -7.85
N ALA A 455 30.84 49.65 -6.79
CA ALA A 455 31.93 50.16 -5.95
C ALA A 455 31.30 50.91 -4.77
N ALA A 456 31.98 50.94 -3.61
CA ALA A 456 31.96 52.09 -2.69
C ALA A 456 33.10 51.91 -1.67
N ALA A 457 34.20 52.65 -1.90
CA ALA A 457 35.20 52.94 -0.87
C ALA A 457 34.64 54.01 0.09
N PRO A 458 35.07 54.05 1.36
CA PRO A 458 34.62 55.07 2.30
C PRO A 458 35.37 56.39 2.08
N ASP A 459 34.59 57.46 2.02
CA ASP A 459 35.02 58.85 1.88
C ASP A 459 35.76 59.30 3.16
N GLN A 460 37.04 59.65 3.01
CA GLN A 460 37.82 60.39 3.99
C GLN A 460 37.68 61.88 3.67
N ARG A 461 37.03 62.64 4.54
CA ARG A 461 37.41 64.01 4.99
C ARG A 461 36.25 64.65 5.78
N LEU A 462 36.51 64.94 7.05
CA LEU A 462 36.45 66.27 7.68
C LEU A 462 36.22 66.12 9.20
N GLY A 463 37.17 66.65 9.98
CA GLY A 463 37.01 66.75 11.42
C GLY A 463 38.31 66.89 12.22
N ALA A 464 39.24 67.75 11.78
CA ALA A 464 40.34 68.22 12.61
C ALA A 464 39.90 69.47 13.39
N ARG A 465 39.86 69.38 14.72
CA ARG A 465 39.94 70.45 15.73
C ARG A 465 40.49 69.78 16.99
N GLU A 466 41.74 70.03 17.39
CA GLU A 466 42.23 71.11 18.26
C GLU A 466 42.85 70.43 19.50
N THR A 467 44.18 70.38 19.61
CA THR A 467 45.06 71.18 20.50
C THR A 467 45.27 70.61 21.91
N GLY A 468 46.54 70.56 22.34
CA GLY A 468 46.95 70.48 23.76
C GLY A 468 47.88 69.30 24.07
N LEU A 469 49.17 69.38 23.78
CA LEU A 469 50.26 69.75 24.73
C LEU A 469 50.35 68.90 26.02
N SER A 470 51.53 68.28 26.17
CA SER A 470 52.35 68.17 27.39
C SER A 470 52.45 66.81 28.11
N ARG A 471 53.71 66.34 28.08
CA ARG A 471 54.46 65.46 28.99
C ARG A 471 54.41 63.95 28.76
#